data_AF-A0A1W9WEY2-F1
#
_entry.id   AF-A0A1W9WEY2-F1
#
_cell.length_a   1.000
_cell.length_b   1.000
_cell.length_c   1.000
_cell.angle_alpha   90.00
_cell.angle_beta   90.00
_cell.angle_gamma   90.00
#
_symmetry.space_group_name_H-M   'P 1'
#
loop_
_entity.id
_entity.type
_entity.pdbx_description
1 polymer ?
#
loop_
_entity_poly.entity_id
_entity_poly.type
_entity_poly.pdbx_seq_one_letter_code
_entity_poly.pdbx_strand_id
1 'polypeptide(L)'
;MFFGPRQFIAGWRNDVHFHINLWDATQMCANYAYRALTYQGYTGESIYYLSSDTGLDLNNDGYPDVDGDATNANLEYAIKTWAADADNLFIYLVGHGGEGTFRMSEFELLDASDLDAWLDTSNESISDFVALV
;
A
#
# COMPACT_ATOMS: atom_id res chain seq x y z
N MET A 1 -19.30 4.91 -18.12
CA MET A 1 -17.99 4.38 -17.70
C MET A 1 -17.85 4.79 -16.25
N PHE A 2 -17.92 3.85 -15.32
CA PHE A 2 -17.87 4.14 -13.88
C PHE A 2 -16.41 4.37 -13.51
N PHE A 3 -16.05 5.62 -13.25
CA PHE A 3 -14.77 6.01 -12.65
C PHE A 3 -15.04 6.06 -11.15
N GLY A 4 -14.66 5.00 -10.44
CA GLY A 4 -14.89 4.84 -9.02
C GLY A 4 -13.67 5.23 -8.19
N PRO A 5 -13.84 5.46 -6.87
CA PRO A 5 -12.75 5.77 -5.95
C PRO A 5 -11.67 4.68 -5.96
N ARG A 6 -10.39 5.07 -5.86
CA ARG A 6 -9.24 4.15 -5.74
C ARG A 6 -8.66 4.22 -4.33
N GLN A 7 -8.21 3.09 -3.81
CA GLN A 7 -7.74 2.99 -2.44
C GLN A 7 -6.49 2.13 -2.35
N PHE A 8 -5.47 2.64 -1.68
CA PHE A 8 -4.16 2.02 -1.55
C PHE A 8 -3.99 1.45 -0.15
N ILE A 9 -3.42 0.25 -0.10
CA ILE A 9 -3.09 -0.46 1.12
C ILE A 9 -1.68 -1.01 0.96
N ALA A 10 -0.83 -0.83 1.96
CA ALA A 10 0.45 -1.50 2.02
C ALA A 10 0.68 -2.04 3.42
N GLY A 11 1.11 -3.30 3.47
CA GLY A 11 1.71 -3.88 4.66
C GLY A 11 2.56 -5.08 4.32
N TRP A 12 3.60 -5.24 5.12
CA TRP A 12 4.78 -6.01 4.76
C TRP A 12 5.15 -7.06 5.81
N ARG A 13 5.86 -8.11 5.37
CA ARG A 13 6.56 -9.16 6.14
C ARG A 13 7.95 -9.44 5.53
N ASN A 14 8.87 -9.95 6.36
CA ASN A 14 10.16 -10.49 5.97
C ASN A 14 10.34 -12.00 6.25
N ASP A 15 11.13 -12.69 5.44
CA ASP A 15 11.71 -14.01 5.71
C ASP A 15 13.25 -13.84 5.61
N VAL A 16 14.11 -14.13 6.58
CA VAL A 16 14.39 -15.41 7.26
C VAL A 16 15.21 -15.12 8.54
N HIS A 17 14.99 -15.92 9.59
CA HIS A 17 15.70 -15.91 10.88
C HIS A 17 15.48 -14.68 11.77
N PHE A 18 14.25 -14.48 12.23
CA PHE A 18 13.84 -14.32 13.64
C PHE A 18 12.33 -14.01 13.57
N HIS A 19 11.47 -14.90 14.09
CA HIS A 19 10.02 -14.65 14.21
C HIS A 19 9.82 -13.45 15.15
N ILE A 20 9.87 -12.24 14.63
CA ILE A 20 9.41 -11.05 15.34
C ILE A 20 7.90 -10.99 15.01
N ASN A 21 7.07 -11.37 15.98
CA ASN A 21 5.60 -11.41 15.90
C ASN A 21 4.95 -10.08 15.42
N LEU A 22 5.71 -8.99 15.35
CA LEU A 22 5.23 -7.70 14.86
C LEU A 22 5.07 -7.65 13.34
N TRP A 23 5.90 -8.36 12.57
CA TRP A 23 5.83 -8.35 11.11
C TRP A 23 4.62 -9.10 10.57
N ASP A 24 4.30 -10.25 11.16
CA ASP A 24 3.05 -10.93 10.86
C ASP A 24 1.85 -10.04 11.21
N ALA A 25 1.96 -9.23 12.28
CA ALA A 25 0.91 -8.29 12.66
C ALA A 25 0.74 -7.15 11.65
N THR A 26 1.82 -6.57 11.12
CA THR A 26 1.74 -5.50 10.11
C THR A 26 1.14 -6.02 8.79
N GLN A 27 1.58 -7.19 8.32
CA GLN A 27 0.97 -7.83 7.15
C GLN A 27 -0.50 -8.17 7.40
N MET A 28 -0.85 -8.69 8.59
CA MET A 28 -2.25 -8.96 8.94
C MET A 28 -3.09 -7.68 8.89
N CYS A 29 -2.62 -6.56 9.43
CA CYS A 29 -3.34 -5.28 9.38
C CYS A 29 -3.61 -4.83 7.94
N ALA A 30 -2.64 -4.94 7.04
CA ALA A 30 -2.84 -4.60 5.64
C ALA A 30 -3.76 -5.57 4.92
N ASN A 31 -3.63 -6.88 5.16
CA ASN A 31 -4.58 -7.87 4.66
C ASN A 31 -6.01 -7.59 5.13
N TYR A 32 -6.19 -7.14 6.38
CA TYR A 32 -7.50 -6.74 6.90
C TYR A 32 -8.03 -5.49 6.25
N ALA A 33 -7.18 -4.48 6.00
CA ALA A 33 -7.59 -3.32 5.24
C ALA A 33 -8.06 -3.75 3.84
N TYR A 34 -7.33 -4.64 3.15
CA TYR A 34 -7.68 -5.09 1.80
C TYR A 34 -9.06 -5.75 1.79
N ARG A 35 -9.29 -6.63 2.78
CA ARG A 35 -10.57 -7.29 2.99
C ARG A 35 -11.68 -6.32 3.37
N ALA A 36 -11.39 -5.27 4.14
CA ALA A 36 -12.36 -4.25 4.50
C ALA A 36 -12.81 -3.44 3.27
N LEU A 37 -11.87 -3.12 2.36
CA LEU A 37 -12.20 -2.42 1.12
C LEU A 37 -12.98 -3.29 0.16
N THR A 38 -12.55 -4.54 -0.04
CA THR A 38 -13.33 -5.47 -0.86
C THR A 38 -14.73 -5.71 -0.28
N TYR A 39 -14.88 -5.75 1.04
CA TYR A 39 -16.19 -5.79 1.71
C TYR A 39 -17.06 -4.54 1.46
N GLN A 40 -16.42 -3.37 1.28
CA GLN A 40 -17.10 -2.13 0.89
C GLN A 40 -17.44 -2.07 -0.61
N GLY A 41 -17.04 -3.06 -1.40
CA GLY A 41 -17.34 -3.17 -2.83
C GLY A 41 -16.24 -2.69 -3.76
N TYR A 42 -15.03 -2.40 -3.24
CA TYR A 42 -13.86 -2.14 -4.06
C TYR A 42 -13.35 -3.44 -4.70
N THR A 43 -12.90 -3.37 -5.94
CA THR A 43 -12.28 -4.51 -6.65
C THR A 43 -10.77 -4.44 -6.55
N GLY A 44 -10.08 -5.55 -6.81
CA GLY A 44 -8.62 -5.56 -6.95
C GLY A 44 -8.12 -4.52 -7.95
N GLU A 45 -8.84 -4.29 -9.05
CA GLU A 45 -8.50 -3.22 -10.03
C GLU A 45 -8.50 -1.80 -9.43
N SER A 46 -9.22 -1.59 -8.33
CA SER A 46 -9.29 -0.31 -7.60
C SER A 46 -8.42 -0.26 -6.35
N ILE A 47 -7.69 -1.35 -6.05
CA ILE A 47 -6.81 -1.47 -4.90
C ILE A 47 -5.41 -1.83 -5.37
N TYR A 48 -4.44 -0.94 -5.17
CA TYR A 48 -3.04 -1.27 -5.41
C TYR A 48 -2.41 -1.76 -4.10
N TYR A 49 -2.14 -3.06 -4.02
CA TYR A 49 -1.67 -3.73 -2.81
C TYR A 49 -0.18 -4.07 -2.89
N LEU A 50 0.62 -3.46 -2.01
CA LEU A 50 2.06 -3.74 -1.89
C LEU A 50 2.37 -4.60 -0.66
N SER A 51 3.11 -5.68 -0.88
CA SER A 51 3.53 -6.58 0.20
C SER A 51 4.83 -7.35 -0.10
N SER A 52 5.55 -7.66 0.98
CA SER A 52 6.62 -8.67 1.08
C SER A 52 6.24 -10.03 0.53
N ASP A 53 5.07 -10.49 0.94
CA ASP A 53 4.54 -11.77 0.53
C ASP A 53 3.73 -11.59 -0.75
N THR A 54 4.42 -11.59 -1.90
CA THR A 54 3.79 -11.45 -3.21
C THR A 54 2.94 -12.66 -3.62
N GLY A 55 2.90 -13.72 -2.81
CA GLY A 55 2.08 -14.91 -3.03
C GLY A 55 0.71 -14.88 -2.34
N LEU A 56 0.34 -13.78 -1.68
CA LEU A 56 -0.91 -13.70 -0.92
C LEU A 56 -2.14 -13.77 -1.84
N ASP A 57 -2.95 -14.80 -1.64
CA ASP A 57 -4.30 -14.94 -2.18
C ASP A 57 -5.31 -14.57 -1.05
N LEU A 58 -5.74 -13.31 -1.04
CA LEU A 58 -6.59 -12.71 0.00
C LEU A 58 -8.07 -12.97 -0.24
N ASN A 59 -8.46 -13.19 -1.50
CA ASN A 59 -9.83 -13.44 -1.95
C ASN A 59 -10.16 -14.95 -2.13
N ASN A 60 -9.14 -15.80 -2.11
CA ASN A 60 -9.19 -17.26 -2.23
C ASN A 60 -9.68 -17.77 -3.60
N ASP A 61 -9.31 -17.09 -4.69
CA ASP A 61 -9.59 -17.44 -6.08
C ASP A 61 -8.48 -18.27 -6.77
N GLY A 62 -7.37 -18.49 -6.07
CA GLY A 62 -6.21 -19.24 -6.56
C GLY A 62 -5.15 -18.37 -7.24
N TYR A 63 -5.30 -17.04 -7.28
CA TYR A 63 -4.34 -16.10 -7.81
C TYR A 63 -3.87 -15.11 -6.74
N PRO A 64 -2.61 -14.61 -6.80
CA PRO A 64 -2.16 -13.58 -5.87
C PRO A 64 -2.89 -12.24 -6.07
N ASP A 65 -3.24 -11.58 -4.96
CA ASP A 65 -3.89 -10.26 -4.89
C ASP A 65 -2.87 -9.12 -4.67
N VAL A 66 -1.57 -9.38 -4.82
CA VAL A 66 -0.49 -8.41 -4.58
C VAL A 66 0.01 -7.86 -5.92
N ASP A 67 -0.04 -6.53 -6.08
CA ASP A 67 0.39 -5.85 -7.30
C ASP A 67 1.91 -5.69 -7.39
N GLY A 68 2.60 -5.72 -6.25
CA GLY A 68 4.05 -5.65 -6.24
C GLY A 68 4.70 -5.79 -4.86
N ASP A 69 6.02 -5.93 -4.91
CA ASP A 69 6.88 -5.93 -3.74
C ASP A 69 6.84 -4.56 -3.02
N ALA A 70 6.90 -4.53 -1.69
CA ALA A 70 6.85 -3.28 -0.93
C ALA A 70 8.19 -2.52 -0.99
N THR A 71 8.35 -1.69 -2.02
CA THR A 71 9.54 -0.86 -2.26
C THR A 71 9.17 0.61 -2.44
N ASN A 72 10.13 1.53 -2.24
CA ASN A 72 9.93 2.96 -2.52
C ASN A 72 9.56 3.16 -3.99
N ALA A 73 10.22 2.44 -4.90
CA ALA A 73 9.96 2.54 -6.34
C ALA A 73 8.53 2.12 -6.71
N ASN A 74 8.04 1.03 -6.13
CA ASN A 74 6.67 0.57 -6.38
C ASN A 74 5.63 1.49 -5.74
N LEU A 75 5.91 2.06 -4.56
CA LEU A 75 5.05 3.05 -3.92
C LEU A 75 4.99 4.36 -4.74
N GLU A 76 6.14 4.85 -5.19
CA GLU A 76 6.23 6.03 -6.06
C GLU A 76 5.41 5.81 -7.34
N TYR A 77 5.58 4.64 -7.98
CA TYR A 77 4.81 4.27 -9.16
C TYR A 77 3.30 4.25 -8.87
N ALA A 78 2.89 3.64 -7.75
CA ALA A 78 1.49 3.56 -7.37
C ALA A 78 0.87 4.95 -7.23
N ILE A 79 1.57 5.88 -6.57
CA ILE A 79 1.13 7.25 -6.32
C ILE A 79 1.11 8.08 -7.61
N LYS A 80 2.24 8.13 -8.33
CA LYS A 80 2.41 9.09 -9.45
C LYS A 80 1.88 8.59 -10.78
N THR A 81 1.78 7.27 -10.97
CA THR A 81 1.44 6.67 -12.26
C THR A 81 0.14 5.89 -12.20
N TRP A 82 0.03 4.91 -11.30
CA TRP A 82 -1.18 4.09 -11.22
C TRP A 82 -2.38 4.92 -10.75
N ALA A 83 -2.22 5.81 -9.77
CA ALA A 83 -3.31 6.65 -9.24
C ALA A 83 -3.53 7.97 -10.01
N ALA A 84 -2.81 8.23 -11.11
CA ALA A 84 -2.78 9.54 -11.76
C ALA A 84 -4.17 10.04 -12.24
N ASP A 85 -5.08 9.13 -12.55
CA ASP A 85 -6.46 9.41 -13.01
C ASP A 85 -7.53 9.09 -11.95
N ALA A 86 -7.15 8.92 -10.68
CA ALA A 86 -8.08 8.67 -9.59
C ALA A 86 -8.80 9.95 -9.15
N ASP A 87 -10.12 9.90 -8.96
CA ASP A 87 -10.87 11.04 -8.39
C ASP A 87 -10.52 11.30 -6.92
N ASN A 88 -10.22 10.23 -6.18
CA ASN A 88 -9.86 10.25 -4.76
C ASN A 88 -8.78 9.19 -4.50
N LEU A 89 -7.85 9.49 -3.60
CA LEU A 89 -6.79 8.58 -3.20
C LEU A 89 -6.77 8.40 -1.68
N PHE A 90 -7.02 7.17 -1.24
CA PHE A 90 -6.79 6.74 0.14
C PHE A 90 -5.45 6.01 0.21
N ILE A 91 -4.59 6.31 1.17
CA ILE A 91 -3.31 5.60 1.37
C ILE A 91 -3.25 5.04 2.79
N TYR A 92 -3.09 3.73 2.92
CA TYR A 92 -2.81 3.08 4.19
C TYR A 92 -1.40 2.48 4.19
N LEU A 93 -0.51 2.99 5.05
CA LEU A 93 0.84 2.47 5.26
C LEU A 93 0.90 1.87 6.67
N VAL A 94 1.11 0.57 6.80
CA VAL A 94 1.31 -0.06 8.12
C VAL A 94 2.65 -0.75 8.21
N GLY A 95 3.42 -0.39 9.23
CA GLY A 95 4.79 -0.86 9.37
C GLY A 95 5.53 -0.18 10.51
N HIS A 96 6.83 -0.41 10.51
CA HIS A 96 7.75 0.26 11.41
C HIS A 96 8.23 1.58 10.82
N GLY A 97 8.71 2.48 11.68
CA GLY A 97 9.34 3.72 11.25
C GLY A 97 10.25 4.27 12.33
N GLY A 98 10.95 5.34 11.98
CA GLY A 98 11.73 6.18 12.87
C GLY A 98 11.39 7.65 12.66
N GLU A 99 12.20 8.54 13.23
CA GLU A 99 12.06 9.97 12.95
C GLU A 99 12.26 10.22 11.45
N GLY A 100 11.23 10.77 10.79
CA GLY A 100 11.26 11.09 9.35
C GLY A 100 11.31 9.90 8.40
N THR A 101 11.18 8.66 8.89
CA THR A 101 11.37 7.46 8.05
C THR A 101 10.30 6.40 8.30
N PHE A 102 9.91 5.69 7.24
CA PHE A 102 9.08 4.49 7.29
C PHE A 102 9.84 3.30 6.71
N ARG A 103 9.67 2.10 7.28
CA ARG A 103 10.36 0.88 6.85
C ARG A 103 9.52 0.17 5.79
N MET A 104 9.92 0.28 4.53
CA MET A 104 9.26 -0.41 3.42
C MET A 104 9.62 -1.90 3.37
N SER A 105 10.90 -2.22 3.59
CA SER A 105 11.41 -3.60 3.58
C SER A 105 12.64 -3.76 4.50
N GLU A 106 13.23 -4.95 4.57
CA GLU A 106 14.46 -5.21 5.36
C GLU A 106 15.63 -4.31 5.00
N PHE A 107 15.67 -3.86 3.75
CA PHE A 107 16.80 -3.12 3.18
C PHE A 107 16.43 -1.72 2.73
N GLU A 108 15.16 -1.33 2.87
CA GLU A 108 14.67 -0.06 2.37
C GLU A 108 13.96 0.75 3.45
N LEU A 109 14.20 2.06 3.40
CA LEU A 109 13.53 3.08 4.21
C LEU A 109 12.94 4.10 3.23
N LEU A 110 11.72 4.52 3.49
CA LEU A 110 11.06 5.64 2.86
C LEU A 110 11.33 6.89 3.69
N ASP A 111 11.95 7.90 3.11
CA ASP A 111 12.06 9.22 3.72
C ASP A 111 10.73 9.98 3.59
N ALA A 112 10.33 10.65 4.68
CA ALA A 112 9.10 11.42 4.69
C ALA A 112 9.10 12.55 3.64
N SER A 113 10.28 13.12 3.33
CA SER A 113 10.42 14.13 2.28
C SER A 113 10.17 13.59 0.87
N ASP A 114 10.51 12.33 0.63
CA ASP A 114 10.26 11.69 -0.67
C ASP A 114 8.77 11.44 -0.84
N LEU A 115 8.11 10.92 0.21
CA LEU A 115 6.67 10.73 0.22
C LEU A 115 5.92 12.06 0.03
N ASP A 116 6.31 13.11 0.74
CA ASP A 116 5.75 14.47 0.62
C ASP A 116 5.83 14.97 -0.82
N ALA A 117 7.00 14.86 -1.46
CA ALA A 117 7.18 15.27 -2.85
C ALA A 117 6.31 14.47 -3.85
N TRP A 118 6.11 13.17 -3.62
CA TRP A 118 5.24 12.35 -4.46
C TRP A 118 3.76 12.71 -4.31
N LEU A 119 3.33 13.01 -3.08
CA LEU A 119 1.97 13.44 -2.78
C LEU A 119 1.67 14.82 -3.34
N ASP A 120 2.60 15.77 -3.23
CA ASP A 120 2.48 17.10 -3.84
C ASP A 120 2.30 17.01 -5.36
N THR A 121 3.05 16.12 -6.02
CA THR A 121 2.90 15.87 -7.47
C THR A 121 1.50 15.34 -7.80
N SER A 122 0.90 14.54 -6.92
CA SER A 122 -0.41 13.90 -7.15
C SER A 122 -1.59 14.79 -6.77
N ASN A 123 -1.42 15.68 -5.78
CA ASN A 123 -2.44 16.64 -5.34
C ASN A 123 -2.76 17.70 -6.40
N GLU A 124 -1.93 17.86 -7.43
CA GLU A 124 -2.29 18.67 -8.60
C GLU A 124 -3.48 18.07 -9.39
N SER A 125 -3.75 16.77 -9.24
CA SER A 125 -4.80 16.05 -9.98
C SER A 125 -5.91 15.42 -9.13
N ILE A 126 -5.74 15.27 -7.81
CA ILE A 126 -6.66 14.54 -6.92
C ILE A 126 -7.27 15.48 -5.86
N SER A 127 -8.60 15.49 -5.70
CA SER A 127 -9.30 16.53 -4.91
C SER A 127 -9.44 16.26 -3.41
N ASP A 128 -9.37 14.99 -2.95
CA ASP A 128 -9.43 14.62 -1.53
C ASP A 128 -8.39 13.54 -1.21
N PHE A 129 -7.67 13.72 -0.08
CA PHE A 129 -6.57 12.86 0.37
C PHE A 129 -6.76 12.44 1.82
N VAL A 130 -6.64 11.14 2.10
CA VAL A 130 -6.55 10.61 3.48
C VAL A 130 -5.42 9.58 3.52
N ALA A 131 -4.36 9.90 4.28
CA ALA A 131 -3.34 8.94 4.69
C ALA A 131 -3.60 8.49 6.12
N LEU A 132 -3.65 7.18 6.34
CA LEU A 132 -3.57 6.59 7.67
C LEU A 132 -2.23 5.85 7.77
N VAL A 133 -1.38 6.31 8.69
CA VAL A 133 -0.07 5.71 9.02
C VAL A 133 -0.17 5.07 10.39
#